data_AF-A0AAD6ZKT6-F1
#
_entry.id   AF-A0AAD6ZKT6-F1
#
_cell.length_a   1.000
_cell.length_b   1.000
_cell.length_c   1.000
_cell.angle_alpha   90.00
_cell.angle_beta   90.00
_cell.angle_gamma   90.00
#
_symmetry.space_group_name_H-M   'P 1'
#
loop_
_entity.id
_entity.type
_entity.pdbx_description
1 polymer ?
#
loop_
_entity_poly.entity_id
_entity_poly.type
_entity_poly.pdbx_seq_one_letter_code
_entity_poly.pdbx_strand_id
1 'polypeptide(L)'
;MLNEMRFGTLSDKLVARYRSLSREIYYDDGLGPTELFPRREDVDRSNHGRINRLTSEAHTFQAVDGGVIQDANQRDKLLGNFMAVPQLVLCQDAQAMLIKNLDETLVNGSMGRVLRFCDQAMYGTDPRGVRGRSRPSP
;
A
#
# COMPACT_ATOMS: atom_id res chain seq x y z
N MET A 1 -16.53 11.18 -20.56
CA MET A 1 -15.55 10.14 -20.19
C MET A 1 -16.07 9.20 -19.10
N LEU A 2 -15.92 9.49 -17.81
CA LEU A 2 -16.29 8.55 -16.74
C LEU A 2 -17.81 8.26 -16.65
N ASN A 3 -18.66 9.28 -16.83
CA ASN A 3 -20.11 9.08 -16.83
C ASN A 3 -20.61 8.22 -18.00
N GLU A 4 -20.05 8.39 -19.20
CA GLU A 4 -20.37 7.54 -20.36
C GLU A 4 -19.99 6.09 -20.11
N MET A 5 -18.81 5.84 -19.53
CA MET A 5 -18.39 4.49 -19.12
C MET A 5 -19.35 3.91 -18.07
N ARG A 6 -19.79 4.71 -17.09
CA ARG A 6 -20.78 4.30 -16.08
C ARG A 6 -22.11 3.86 -16.68
N PHE A 7 -22.56 4.52 -17.76
CA PHE A 7 -23.81 4.19 -18.45
C PHE A 7 -23.64 3.25 -19.64
N GLY A 8 -22.42 2.77 -19.91
CA GLY A 8 -22.14 1.87 -21.04
C GLY A 8 -22.28 2.53 -22.43
N THR A 9 -22.25 3.86 -22.51
CA THR A 9 -22.45 4.63 -23.75
C THR A 9 -21.13 5.18 -24.28
N LEU A 10 -20.22 4.28 -24.66
CA LEU A 10 -18.86 4.61 -25.09
C LEU A 10 -18.82 5.01 -26.58
N SER A 11 -18.57 6.29 -26.88
CA SER A 11 -18.32 6.76 -28.25
C SER A 11 -16.90 6.43 -28.75
N ASP A 12 -16.70 6.32 -30.07
CA ASP A 12 -15.39 6.02 -30.67
C ASP A 12 -14.31 7.05 -30.28
N LYS A 13 -14.70 8.32 -30.20
CA LYS A 13 -13.81 9.40 -29.72
C LYS A 13 -13.30 9.12 -28.31
N LEU A 14 -14.16 8.58 -27.44
CA LEU A 14 -13.82 8.24 -26.06
C LEU A 14 -12.91 7.02 -25.98
N VAL A 15 -13.18 6.01 -26.81
CA VAL A 15 -12.33 4.82 -26.93
C VAL A 15 -10.92 5.21 -27.38
N ALA A 16 -10.80 6.06 -28.39
CA ALA A 16 -9.51 6.60 -28.84
C ALA A 16 -8.79 7.36 -27.71
N ARG A 17 -9.54 8.15 -26.92
CA ARG A 17 -8.98 8.87 -25.78
C ARG A 17 -8.47 7.95 -24.67
N TYR A 18 -9.19 6.88 -24.31
CA TYR A 18 -8.70 5.91 -23.33
C TYR A 18 -7.45 5.17 -23.83
N ARG A 19 -7.40 4.81 -25.12
CA ARG A 19 -6.19 4.23 -25.72
C ARG A 19 -4.99 5.17 -25.61
N SER A 20 -5.16 6.48 -25.77
CA SER A 20 -4.05 7.43 -25.60
C SER A 20 -3.49 7.51 -24.18
N LEU A 21 -4.18 6.97 -23.16
CA LEU A 21 -3.72 6.96 -21.78
C LEU A 21 -2.75 5.81 -21.47
N SER A 22 -2.50 4.88 -22.40
CA SER A 22 -1.58 3.74 -22.23
C SER A 22 -0.10 4.10 -22.21
N ARG A 23 0.25 5.36 -22.46
CA ARG A 23 1.60 5.91 -22.28
C ARG A 23 2.10 5.67 -20.84
N GLU A 24 3.41 5.57 -20.70
CA GLU A 24 4.08 5.50 -19.40
C GLU A 24 3.88 6.79 -18.59
N ILE A 25 3.82 6.68 -17.27
CA ILE A 25 3.61 7.80 -16.35
C ILE A 25 4.80 7.89 -15.40
N TYR A 26 5.36 9.09 -15.29
CA TYR A 26 6.44 9.40 -14.35
C TYR A 26 5.92 10.35 -13.26
N TYR A 27 6.33 10.10 -12.02
CA TYR A 27 6.01 10.92 -10.86
C TYR A 27 7.29 11.43 -10.22
N ASP A 28 7.32 12.72 -9.86
CA ASP A 28 8.50 13.38 -9.31
C ASP A 28 8.68 13.17 -7.80
N ASP A 29 7.66 12.66 -7.10
CA ASP A 29 7.65 12.43 -5.66
C ASP A 29 8.29 11.11 -5.23
N GLY A 30 8.76 10.31 -6.19
CA GLY A 30 9.36 9.00 -5.95
C GLY A 30 8.37 7.91 -5.57
N LEU A 31 7.06 8.17 -5.67
CA LEU A 31 6.01 7.17 -5.56
C LEU A 31 5.60 6.68 -6.94
N GLY A 32 5.48 5.37 -7.10
CA GLY A 32 4.98 4.77 -8.33
C GLY A 32 3.46 4.83 -8.43
N PRO A 33 2.90 4.66 -9.64
CA PRO A 33 1.45 4.53 -9.81
C PRO A 33 0.92 3.32 -9.03
N THR A 34 -0.29 3.50 -8.50
CA THR A 34 -1.06 2.38 -7.97
C THR A 34 -1.66 1.61 -9.14
N GLU A 35 -1.21 0.37 -9.33
CA GLU A 35 -1.77 -0.52 -10.34
C GLU A 35 -3.08 -1.14 -9.81
N LEU A 36 -4.10 -1.18 -10.67
CA LEU A 36 -5.40 -1.74 -10.35
C LEU A 36 -5.60 -3.04 -11.12
N PHE A 37 -5.87 -4.11 -10.39
CA PHE A 37 -6.16 -5.42 -10.97
C PHE A 37 -7.53 -5.92 -10.52
N PRO A 38 -8.23 -6.71 -11.35
CA PRO A 38 -9.53 -7.26 -11.00
C PRO A 38 -9.45 -8.39 -9.96
N ARG A 39 -8.30 -9.07 -9.84
CA ARG A 39 -8.11 -10.20 -8.93
C ARG A 39 -7.02 -9.90 -7.91
N ARG A 40 -7.20 -10.39 -6.67
CA ARG A 40 -6.21 -10.27 -5.59
C ARG A 40 -4.87 -10.92 -5.95
N GLU A 41 -4.90 -12.09 -6.58
CA GLU A 41 -3.68 -12.80 -7.02
C GLU A 41 -2.79 -11.97 -7.97
N ASP A 42 -3.41 -11.11 -8.79
CA ASP A 42 -2.67 -10.23 -9.71
C ASP A 42 -2.07 -9.04 -8.97
N VAL A 43 -2.80 -8.48 -7.99
CA VAL A 43 -2.29 -7.45 -7.08
C VAL A 43 -1.09 -7.99 -6.30
N ASP A 44 -1.24 -9.16 -5.70
CA ASP A 44 -0.19 -9.81 -4.90
C ASP A 44 1.04 -10.07 -5.77
N ARG A 45 0.87 -10.63 -6.97
CA ARG A 45 1.98 -10.88 -7.90
C ARG A 45 2.71 -9.60 -8.30
N SER A 46 1.98 -8.51 -8.59
CA SER A 46 2.60 -7.21 -8.91
C SER A 46 3.38 -6.66 -7.72
N ASN A 47 2.78 -6.66 -6.52
CA ASN A 47 3.40 -6.16 -5.30
C ASN A 47 4.66 -6.96 -4.92
N HIS A 48 4.61 -8.29 -4.98
CA HIS A 48 5.78 -9.14 -4.76
C HIS A 48 6.87 -8.89 -5.81
N GLY A 49 6.48 -8.71 -7.08
CA GLY A 49 7.41 -8.35 -8.14
C GLY A 49 8.13 -7.02 -7.88
N ARG A 50 7.44 -6.03 -7.28
CA ARG A 50 8.04 -4.75 -6.89
C ARG A 50 8.98 -4.91 -5.69
N ILE A 51 8.57 -5.63 -4.65
CA ILE A 51 9.40 -5.91 -3.47
C ILE A 51 10.69 -6.65 -3.86
N ASN A 52 10.59 -7.68 -4.70
CA ASN A 52 11.75 -8.48 -5.13
C ASN A 52 12.78 -7.71 -5.98
N ARG A 53 12.42 -6.54 -6.50
CA ARG A 53 13.35 -5.64 -7.21
C ARG A 53 14.14 -4.75 -6.26
N LEU A 54 13.71 -4.63 -5.00
CA LEU A 54 14.44 -3.90 -3.98
C LEU A 54 15.62 -4.75 -3.51
N THR A 55 16.79 -4.14 -3.42
CA THR A 55 18.02 -4.79 -2.96
C THR A 55 18.20 -4.73 -1.45
N SER A 56 17.31 -4.02 -0.76
CA SER A 56 17.31 -3.85 0.69
C SER A 56 16.82 -5.10 1.41
N GLU A 57 17.23 -5.24 2.68
CA GLU A 57 16.84 -6.36 3.53
C GLU A 57 15.32 -6.41 3.71
N ALA A 58 14.75 -7.61 3.61
CA ALA A 58 13.33 -7.84 3.81
C ALA A 58 13.02 -8.05 5.29
N HIS A 59 12.14 -7.21 5.84
CA HIS A 59 11.61 -7.33 7.18
C HIS A 59 10.22 -7.96 7.13
N THR A 60 10.04 -9.05 7.88
CA THR A 60 8.78 -9.79 7.96
C THR A 60 8.05 -9.50 9.26
N PHE A 61 6.79 -9.09 9.16
CA PHE A 61 5.88 -8.84 10.28
C PHE A 61 4.77 -9.90 10.26
N GLN A 62 4.71 -10.72 11.30
CA GLN A 62 3.68 -11.75 11.46
C GLN A 62 2.51 -11.20 12.27
N ALA A 63 1.30 -11.45 11.80
CA ALA A 63 0.08 -11.12 12.53
C ALA A 63 -0.05 -11.98 13.80
N VAL A 64 -0.67 -11.41 14.82
CA VAL A 64 -1.05 -12.13 16.04
C VAL A 64 -2.57 -12.07 16.14
N ASP A 65 -3.20 -13.21 15.84
CA ASP A 65 -4.65 -13.34 15.81
C ASP A 65 -5.17 -13.98 17.09
N GLY A 66 -6.35 -13.55 17.54
CA GLY A 66 -7.02 -14.08 18.73
C GLY A 66 -8.53 -14.19 18.54
N GLY A 67 -9.24 -14.59 19.60
CA GLY A 67 -10.70 -14.69 19.61
C GLY A 67 -11.20 -16.00 20.23
N VAL A 68 -12.53 -16.14 20.28
CA VAL A 68 -13.22 -17.29 20.90
C VAL A 68 -13.59 -18.39 19.91
N ILE A 69 -13.40 -18.15 18.60
CA ILE A 69 -13.73 -19.13 17.55
C ILE A 69 -12.69 -20.26 17.59
N GLN A 70 -13.16 -21.46 17.91
CA GLN A 70 -12.31 -22.66 17.98
C GLN A 70 -12.18 -23.38 16.63
N ASP A 71 -13.20 -23.26 15.76
CA ASP A 71 -13.16 -23.85 14.42
C ASP A 71 -12.17 -23.10 13.51
N ALA A 72 -11.13 -23.79 13.07
CA ALA A 72 -10.07 -23.21 12.25
C ALA A 72 -10.58 -22.71 10.89
N ASN A 73 -11.46 -23.47 10.23
CA ASN A 73 -11.97 -23.10 8.91
C ASN A 73 -12.83 -21.83 8.97
N GLN A 74 -13.65 -21.70 10.02
CA GLN A 74 -14.45 -20.52 10.27
C GLN A 74 -13.59 -19.31 10.61
N ARG A 75 -12.56 -19.49 11.44
CA ARG A 75 -11.61 -18.44 11.78
C ARG A 75 -10.87 -17.94 10.53
N ASP A 76 -10.33 -18.84 9.72
CA ASP A 76 -9.53 -18.47 8.54
C ASP A 76 -10.40 -17.77 7.47
N LYS A 77 -11.66 -18.21 7.29
CA LYS A 77 -12.63 -17.49 6.45
C LYS A 77 -12.92 -16.08 6.95
N LEU A 78 -13.05 -15.90 8.27
CA LEU A 78 -13.30 -14.60 8.87
C LEU A 78 -12.08 -13.68 8.72
N LEU A 79 -10.87 -14.20 8.98
CA LEU A 79 -9.61 -13.47 8.81
C LEU A 79 -9.37 -13.07 7.34
N GLY A 80 -9.76 -13.92 6.38
CA GLY A 80 -9.66 -13.61 4.95
C GLY A 80 -10.52 -12.43 4.46
N ASN A 81 -11.42 -11.92 5.30
CA ASN A 81 -12.20 -10.71 5.03
C ASN A 81 -11.49 -9.43 5.49
N PHE A 82 -10.40 -9.51 6.25
CA PHE A 82 -9.63 -8.36 6.69
C PHE A 82 -8.74 -7.84 5.55
N MET A 83 -8.46 -6.54 5.59
CA MET A 83 -7.45 -5.93 4.70
C MET A 83 -6.02 -6.22 5.16
N ALA A 84 -5.83 -6.45 6.46
CA ALA A 84 -4.53 -6.82 7.01
C ALA A 84 -4.19 -8.25 6.60
N VAL A 85 -2.98 -8.44 6.10
CA VAL A 85 -2.44 -9.75 5.70
C VAL A 85 -1.83 -10.46 6.92
N PRO A 86 -1.83 -11.81 6.94
CA PRO A 86 -1.24 -12.58 8.05
C PRO A 86 0.29 -12.43 8.12
N GLN A 87 0.92 -12.19 6.98
CA GLN A 87 2.36 -11.93 6.86
C GLN A 87 2.55 -10.71 5.99
N LEU A 88 3.19 -9.66 6.53
CA LEU A 88 3.56 -8.46 5.80
C LEU A 88 5.08 -8.42 5.63
N VAL A 89 5.54 -8.36 4.39
CA VAL A 89 6.97 -8.18 4.07
C VAL A 89 7.20 -6.75 3.60
N LEU A 90 8.18 -6.07 4.17
CA LEU A 90 8.57 -4.72 3.80
C LEU A 90 10.09 -4.64 3.63
N CYS A 91 10.54 -3.82 2.68
CA CYS A 91 11.94 -3.47 2.52
C CYS A 91 12.09 -1.95 2.55
N GLN A 92 13.30 -1.45 2.74
CA GLN A 92 13.57 -0.03 2.54
C GLN A 92 13.23 0.36 1.09
N ASP A 93 12.64 1.54 0.91
CA ASP A 93 12.11 2.09 -0.33
C ASP A 93 10.83 1.40 -0.86
N ALA A 94 10.27 0.43 -0.12
CA ALA A 94 8.95 -0.11 -0.44
C ALA A 94 7.87 0.97 -0.31
N GLN A 95 6.99 1.03 -1.31
CA GLN A 95 5.78 1.85 -1.27
C GLN A 95 4.68 1.11 -0.51
N ALA A 96 4.06 1.79 0.45
CA ALA A 96 2.99 1.24 1.29
C ALA A 96 1.78 2.17 1.30
N MET A 97 0.62 1.59 1.59
CA MET A 97 -0.64 2.30 1.74
C MET A 97 -1.18 2.04 3.14
N LEU A 98 -1.63 3.09 3.81
CA LEU A 98 -2.28 2.98 5.10
C LEU A 98 -3.69 2.38 4.90
N ILE A 99 -4.03 1.36 5.69
CA ILE A 99 -5.33 0.66 5.59
C ILE A 99 -6.32 1.05 6.71
N LYS A 100 -5.95 2.00 7.56
CA LYS A 100 -6.71 2.42 8.75
C LYS A 100 -6.52 3.91 8.99
N ASN A 101 -7.59 4.61 9.37
CA ASN A 101 -7.50 6.00 9.78
C ASN A 101 -6.79 6.11 11.14
N LEU A 102 -5.75 6.95 11.20
CA LEU A 102 -5.00 7.25 12.42
C LEU A 102 -5.33 8.66 12.93
N ASP A 103 -5.39 9.64 12.03
CA ASP A 103 -5.74 11.03 12.32
C ASP A 103 -6.34 11.73 11.07
N GLU A 104 -6.55 13.05 11.14
CA GLU A 104 -7.14 13.85 10.06
C GLU A 104 -6.29 13.90 8.77
N THR A 105 -4.99 13.60 8.88
CA THR A 105 -4.02 13.67 7.78
C THR A 105 -3.54 12.28 7.32
N LEU A 106 -3.55 11.30 8.23
CA LEU A 106 -3.19 9.91 7.98
C LEU A 106 -4.44 9.04 7.96
N VAL A 107 -4.98 8.87 6.75
CA VAL A 107 -6.24 8.18 6.49
C VAL A 107 -6.01 6.90 5.68
N ASN A 108 -7.01 6.03 5.65
CA ASN A 108 -7.02 4.88 4.75
C ASN A 108 -6.85 5.36 3.29
N GLY A 109 -5.85 4.82 2.61
CA GLY A 109 -5.43 5.25 1.28
C GLY A 109 -4.24 6.21 1.26
N SER A 110 -3.79 6.72 2.40
CA SER A 110 -2.56 7.53 2.47
C SER A 110 -1.36 6.69 2.03
N MET A 111 -0.64 7.18 1.03
CA MET A 111 0.53 6.51 0.44
C MET A 111 1.83 7.02 1.06
N GLY A 112 2.82 6.15 1.16
CA GLY A 112 4.16 6.53 1.61
C GLY A 112 5.23 5.55 1.16
N ARG A 113 6.48 5.88 1.50
CA ARG A 113 7.65 5.04 1.25
C ARG A 113 8.36 4.72 2.55
N VAL A 114 8.75 3.45 2.73
CA VAL A 114 9.52 3.01 3.89
C VAL A 114 10.93 3.59 3.81
N LEU A 115 11.25 4.53 4.71
CA LEU A 115 12.57 5.17 4.71
C LEU A 115 13.64 4.32 5.41
N ARG A 116 13.27 3.66 6.52
CA ARG A 116 14.14 2.78 7.31
C ARG A 116 13.32 2.02 8.35
N PHE A 117 13.93 0.99 8.92
CA PHE A 117 13.43 0.31 10.12
C PHE A 117 14.26 0.75 11.33
N CYS A 118 13.60 1.01 12.45
CA CYS A 118 14.24 1.47 13.68
C CYS A 118 13.54 0.88 14.89
N ASP A 119 14.33 0.53 15.91
CA ASP A 119 13.80 0.24 17.23
C ASP A 119 13.24 1.54 17.84
N GLN A 120 12.12 1.41 18.56
CA GLN A 120 11.45 2.54 19.19
C GLN A 120 12.37 3.29 20.16
N ALA A 121 13.27 2.59 20.86
CA ALA A 121 14.24 3.20 21.78
C ALA A 121 15.33 4.01 21.06
N MET A 122 15.54 3.79 19.76
CA MET A 122 16.54 4.47 18.93
C MET A 122 15.94 5.56 18.02
N TYR A 123 14.62 5.76 18.09
CA TYR A 123 13.94 6.76 17.27
C TYR A 123 14.25 8.18 17.79
N GLY A 124 15.05 8.94 17.03
CA GLY A 124 15.40 10.34 17.33
C GLY A 124 16.82 10.56 17.87
N THR A 125 17.56 9.49 18.17
CA THR A 125 18.95 9.55 18.66
C THR A 125 20.00 9.29 17.57
N ASP A 126 19.58 8.84 16.38
CA ASP A 126 20.47 8.60 15.25
C ASP A 126 20.89 9.92 14.55
N PRO A 127 22.18 10.30 14.57
CA PRO A 127 22.67 11.52 13.94
C PRO A 127 22.56 11.54 12.41
N ARG A 128 22.22 10.41 11.77
CA ARG A 128 21.93 10.30 10.33
C ARG A 128 20.43 10.44 10.00
N GLY A 129 19.57 10.63 11.00
CA GLY A 129 18.13 10.69 10.84
C GLY A 129 17.64 12.04 10.30
N VAL A 130 16.80 11.99 9.26
CA VAL A 130 15.91 13.10 8.86
C VAL A 130 15.22 13.60 10.13
N ARG A 131 15.45 14.87 10.49
CA ARG A 131 14.76 15.52 11.61
C ARG A 131 13.26 15.39 11.32
N GLY A 132 12.58 14.50 12.05
CA GLY A 132 11.13 14.55 12.12
C GLY A 132 10.78 15.98 12.52
N ARG A 133 10.00 16.69 11.70
CA ARG A 133 9.45 17.97 12.10
C ARG A 133 8.44 17.68 13.21
N SER A 134 8.92 17.55 14.44
CA SER A 134 8.08 17.71 15.61
C SER A 134 7.56 19.14 15.57
N ARG A 135 6.28 19.29 15.20
CA ARG A 135 5.55 20.53 15.51
C ARG A 135 5.53 20.63 17.04
N PRO A 136 5.90 21.78 17.63
CA PRO A 136 5.62 22.00 19.03
C PRO A 136 4.09 22.03 19.18
N SER A 137 3.57 21.20 20.09
CA SER A 137 2.18 21.33 20.55
C SER A 137 2.04 22.65 21.32
N PRO A 138 0.83 23.27 21.29
CA PRO A 138 0.57 24.56 21.92
C PRO A 138 0.76 24.56 23.44
#